data_AF-A0A7H8UDQ3-F1
#
_entry.id   AF-A0A7H8UDQ3-F1
#
_cell.length_a   1.000
_cell.length_b   1.000
_cell.length_c   1.000
_cell.angle_alpha   90.00
_cell.angle_beta   90.00
_cell.angle_gamma   90.00
#
_symmetry.space_group_name_H-M   'P 1'
#
loop_
_entity.id
_entity.type
_entity.pdbx_description
1 polymer ?
#
loop_
_entity_poly.entity_id
_entity_poly.type
_entity_poly.pdbx_seq_one_letter_code
_entity_poly.pdbx_strand_id
1 'polypeptide(L)'
;MSIYPIPFEFIEGKVKLSWCDIKWAYEHNLIKAYVPVKEAEKKVLTRNYSDAELNLSFLSPEQKEDIMSCLNVICSKVEGEDESIIKRKWLFITLGWLWDNRSSFSEPLGEVENVYSDFGYPVEMESFIKYMPPSDGYDPSIHTYEENIERLMCNWEFYLKKESAIFKC
;
A
#
# COMPACT_ATOMS: atom_id res chain seq x y z
N MET A 1 -13.44 3.54 0.10
CA MET A 1 -12.34 3.25 -0.83
C MET A 1 -12.30 4.18 -2.02
N SER A 2 -11.76 5.37 -1.79
CA SER A 2 -11.17 6.20 -2.84
C SER A 2 -9.73 5.74 -3.01
N ILE A 3 -9.53 4.69 -3.79
CA ILE A 3 -8.19 4.13 -3.97
C ILE A 3 -7.59 4.76 -5.21
N TYR A 4 -6.53 5.52 -4.99
CA TYR A 4 -5.71 6.06 -6.06
C TYR A 4 -5.12 4.93 -6.89
N PRO A 5 -5.10 5.06 -8.24
CA PRO A 5 -4.38 4.11 -9.05
C PRO A 5 -2.87 4.30 -8.84
N ILE A 6 -2.30 3.61 -7.84
CA ILE A 6 -0.86 3.60 -7.57
C ILE A 6 -0.17 2.92 -8.77
N PRO A 7 0.80 3.58 -9.44
CA PRO A 7 1.50 2.99 -10.57
C PRO A 7 2.26 1.72 -10.19
N PHE A 8 2.30 0.75 -11.11
CA PHE A 8 3.06 -0.50 -10.91
C PHE A 8 4.52 -0.25 -10.55
N GLU A 9 5.17 0.67 -11.27
CA GLU A 9 6.59 1.00 -11.10
C GLU A 9 6.86 1.60 -9.71
N PHE A 10 5.88 2.30 -9.14
CA PHE A 10 5.97 2.79 -7.76
C PHE A 10 5.91 1.63 -6.76
N ILE A 11 4.94 0.73 -6.92
CA ILE A 11 4.75 -0.44 -6.04
C ILE A 11 6.01 -1.29 -6.04
N GLU A 12 6.49 -1.62 -7.23
CA GLU A 12 7.69 -2.42 -7.46
C GLU A 12 8.94 -1.81 -6.80
N GLY A 13 9.13 -0.50 -6.94
CA GLY A 13 10.27 0.19 -6.35
C GLY A 13 10.19 0.36 -4.82
N LYS A 14 9.02 0.13 -4.22
CA LYS A 14 8.79 0.40 -2.79
C LYS A 14 9.04 -0.81 -1.90
N VAL A 15 8.47 -1.97 -2.25
CA VAL A 15 8.46 -3.17 -1.42
C VAL A 15 8.49 -4.42 -2.29
N LYS A 16 9.19 -5.47 -1.84
CA LYS A 16 9.16 -6.77 -2.50
C LYS A 16 7.88 -7.49 -2.11
N LEU A 17 6.97 -7.61 -3.05
CA LEU A 17 5.69 -8.28 -2.84
C LEU A 17 5.76 -9.75 -3.25
N SER A 18 5.10 -10.58 -2.47
CA SER A 18 4.72 -11.94 -2.83
C SER A 18 3.43 -11.92 -3.67
N TRP A 19 3.11 -13.06 -4.29
CA TRP A 19 1.83 -13.22 -4.97
C TRP A 19 0.63 -13.11 -4.02
N CYS A 20 0.78 -13.53 -2.76
CA CYS A 20 -0.25 -13.38 -1.73
C CYS A 20 -0.50 -11.90 -1.39
N ASP A 21 0.56 -11.08 -1.34
CA ASP A 21 0.43 -9.64 -1.15
C ASP A 21 -0.40 -9.00 -2.28
N ILE A 22 -0.06 -9.34 -3.54
CA ILE A 22 -0.74 -8.83 -4.73
C ILE A 22 -2.20 -9.29 -4.78
N LYS A 23 -2.46 -10.56 -4.50
CA LYS A 23 -3.82 -11.11 -4.43
C LYS A 23 -4.66 -10.36 -3.41
N TRP A 24 -4.16 -10.19 -2.19
CA TRP A 24 -4.89 -9.52 -1.12
C TRP A 24 -5.27 -8.09 -1.53
N ALA A 25 -4.33 -7.31 -2.09
CA ALA A 25 -4.65 -5.97 -2.55
C ALA A 25 -5.63 -5.94 -3.73
N TYR A 26 -5.56 -6.91 -4.63
CA TYR A 26 -6.52 -7.02 -5.72
C TYR A 26 -7.94 -7.29 -5.21
N GLU A 27 -8.10 -8.23 -4.26
CA GLU A 27 -9.37 -8.53 -3.60
C GLU A 27 -9.96 -7.32 -2.86
N HIS A 28 -9.09 -6.52 -2.23
CA HIS A 28 -9.47 -5.29 -1.52
C HIS A 28 -9.53 -4.07 -2.45
N ASN A 29 -9.48 -4.24 -3.77
CA ASN A 29 -9.52 -3.18 -4.78
C ASN A 29 -8.40 -2.13 -4.69
N LEU A 30 -7.37 -2.34 -3.85
CA LEU A 30 -6.20 -1.46 -3.65
C LEU A 30 -5.35 -1.29 -4.90
N ILE A 31 -5.40 -2.28 -5.79
CA ILE A 31 -4.75 -2.27 -7.09
C ILE A 31 -5.73 -2.62 -8.20
N LYS A 32 -5.41 -2.18 -9.41
CA LYS A 32 -6.18 -2.53 -10.60
C LYS A 32 -5.67 -3.84 -11.20
N ALA A 33 -6.51 -4.46 -12.03
CA ALA A 33 -6.23 -5.74 -12.69
C ALA A 33 -4.96 -5.76 -13.55
N TYR A 34 -4.48 -4.59 -14.02
CA TYR A 34 -3.22 -4.52 -14.77
C TYR A 34 -1.98 -4.80 -13.89
N VAL A 35 -2.05 -4.62 -12.57
CA VAL A 35 -0.90 -4.80 -11.66
C VAL A 35 -0.48 -6.27 -11.55
N PRO A 36 -1.37 -7.24 -11.26
CA PRO A 36 -1.03 -8.66 -11.30
C PRO A 36 -0.47 -9.13 -12.66
N VAL A 37 -1.02 -8.62 -13.77
CA VAL A 37 -0.57 -8.96 -15.12
C VAL A 37 0.86 -8.46 -15.36
N LYS A 38 1.15 -7.20 -15.04
CA LYS A 38 2.52 -6.65 -15.15
C LYS A 38 3.54 -7.40 -14.28
N GLU A 39 3.18 -7.78 -13.05
CA GLU A 39 4.08 -8.58 -12.22
C GLU A 39 4.36 -9.94 -12.85
N ALA A 40 3.34 -10.56 -13.47
CA ALA A 40 3.49 -11.84 -14.16
C ALA A 40 4.39 -11.72 -15.40
N GLU A 41 4.19 -10.69 -16.23
CA GLU A 41 5.04 -10.39 -17.39
C GLU A 41 6.51 -10.25 -16.96
N LYS A 42 6.78 -9.44 -15.92
CA LYS A 42 8.11 -9.28 -15.34
C LYS A 42 8.69 -10.61 -14.85
N LYS A 43 7.90 -11.42 -14.14
CA LYS A 43 8.33 -12.74 -13.65
C LYS A 43 8.72 -13.66 -14.80
N VAL A 44 7.95 -13.66 -15.89
CA VAL A 44 8.23 -14.45 -17.10
C VAL A 44 9.58 -14.07 -17.73
N LEU A 45 9.94 -12.78 -17.72
CA LEU A 45 11.26 -12.33 -18.20
C LEU A 45 12.43 -12.94 -17.43
N THR A 46 12.24 -13.34 -16.17
CA THR A 46 13.28 -14.01 -15.37
C THR A 46 13.52 -15.48 -15.77
N ARG A 47 12.67 -16.05 -16.65
CA ARG A 47 12.66 -17.47 -17.05
C ARG A 47 12.49 -18.46 -15.89
N ASN A 48 12.10 -17.98 -14.72
CA ASN A 48 11.77 -18.78 -13.54
C ASN A 48 10.34 -18.49 -13.13
N TYR A 49 9.41 -19.21 -13.75
CA TYR A 49 7.97 -19.06 -13.60
C TYR A 49 7.26 -20.40 -13.69
N SER A 50 6.07 -20.47 -13.11
CA SER A 50 5.12 -21.57 -13.23
C SER A 50 4.14 -21.33 -14.38
N ASP A 51 3.44 -22.38 -14.81
CA ASP A 51 2.41 -22.26 -15.85
C ASP A 51 1.30 -21.27 -15.49
N ALA A 52 0.97 -21.14 -14.20
CA ALA A 52 -0.03 -20.19 -13.73
C ALA A 52 0.46 -18.73 -13.84
N GLU A 53 1.73 -18.47 -13.54
CA GLU A 53 2.34 -17.15 -13.75
C GLU A 53 2.45 -16.82 -15.24
N LEU A 54 2.79 -17.80 -16.09
CA LEU A 54 2.80 -17.61 -17.54
C LEU A 54 1.41 -17.28 -18.07
N ASN A 55 0.38 -18.04 -17.68
CA ASN A 55 -0.99 -17.77 -18.11
C ASN A 55 -1.46 -16.38 -17.67
N LEU A 56 -1.17 -15.99 -16.43
CA LEU A 56 -1.52 -14.66 -15.91
C LEU A 56 -0.90 -13.53 -16.75
N SER A 57 0.32 -13.71 -17.27
CA SER A 57 1.00 -12.71 -18.10
C SER A 57 0.34 -12.46 -19.47
N PHE A 58 -0.53 -13.36 -19.94
CA PHE A 58 -1.24 -13.23 -21.21
C PHE A 58 -2.67 -12.68 -21.06
N LEU A 59 -3.15 -12.50 -19.84
CA LEU A 59 -4.52 -12.06 -19.59
C LEU A 59 -4.70 -10.56 -19.81
N SER A 60 -5.84 -10.19 -20.37
CA SER A 60 -6.27 -8.79 -20.44
C SER A 60 -6.82 -8.32 -19.08
N PRO A 61 -6.62 -7.05 -18.67
CA PRO A 61 -7.17 -6.51 -17.41
C PRO A 61 -8.72 -6.61 -17.27
N GLU A 62 -9.43 -6.82 -18.38
CA GLU A 62 -10.87 -7.05 -18.43
C GLU A 62 -11.26 -8.46 -17.94
N GLN A 63 -10.36 -9.43 -18.01
CA GLN A 63 -10.57 -10.83 -17.62
C GLN A 63 -10.41 -11.04 -16.12
N LYS A 64 -11.20 -10.30 -15.32
CA LYS A 64 -11.04 -10.24 -13.86
C LYS A 64 -11.17 -11.60 -13.18
N GLU A 65 -12.07 -12.45 -13.66
CA GLU A 65 -12.30 -13.80 -13.10
C GLU A 65 -11.11 -14.72 -13.37
N ASP A 66 -10.55 -14.68 -14.58
CA ASP A 66 -9.38 -15.47 -14.96
C ASP A 66 -8.13 -15.03 -14.17
N ILE A 67 -7.95 -13.71 -14.00
CA ILE A 67 -6.88 -13.14 -13.17
C ILE A 67 -6.99 -13.66 -11.74
N MET A 68 -8.19 -13.61 -11.17
CA MET A 68 -8.44 -14.07 -9.81
C MET A 68 -8.18 -15.58 -9.67
N SER A 69 -8.60 -16.37 -10.66
CA SER A 69 -8.34 -17.81 -10.72
C SER A 69 -6.85 -18.11 -10.72
N CYS A 70 -6.07 -17.41 -11.55
CA CYS A 70 -4.61 -17.56 -11.59
C CYS A 70 -3.98 -17.19 -10.23
N LEU A 71 -4.37 -16.06 -9.63
CA LEU A 71 -3.87 -15.63 -8.32
C LEU A 71 -4.16 -16.67 -7.23
N ASN A 72 -5.35 -17.26 -7.20
CA ASN A 72 -5.70 -18.33 -6.26
C ASN A 72 -4.78 -19.54 -6.42
N VAL A 73 -4.54 -19.99 -7.66
CA VAL A 73 -3.65 -21.12 -7.95
C VAL A 73 -2.22 -20.82 -7.51
N ILE A 74 -1.70 -19.64 -7.83
CA ILE A 74 -0.34 -19.24 -7.47
C ILE A 74 -0.19 -19.18 -5.95
N CYS A 75 -1.12 -18.54 -5.24
CA CYS A 75 -1.05 -18.38 -3.79
C CYS A 75 -1.23 -19.71 -3.03
N SER A 76 -2.02 -20.64 -3.56
CA SER A 76 -2.25 -21.95 -2.91
C SER A 76 -0.98 -22.81 -2.75
N LYS A 77 0.10 -22.47 -3.47
CA LYS A 77 1.37 -23.20 -3.48
C LYS A 77 2.42 -22.60 -2.54
N VAL A 78 2.10 -21.49 -1.88
CA VAL A 78 3.03 -20.73 -1.03
C VAL A 78 2.47 -20.72 0.39
N GLU A 79 3.32 -20.88 1.40
CA GLU A 79 2.90 -20.60 2.77
C GLU A 79 2.50 -19.12 2.86
N GLY A 80 1.26 -18.88 3.29
CA GLY A 80 0.72 -17.53 3.39
C GLY A 80 1.49 -16.72 4.43
N GLU A 81 1.84 -15.49 4.08
CA GLU A 81 2.29 -14.51 5.07
C GLU A 81 1.10 -14.11 5.96
N ASP A 82 1.39 -13.72 7.20
CA ASP A 82 0.38 -13.18 8.10
C ASP A 82 -0.29 -11.95 7.46
N GLU A 83 -1.62 -11.96 7.39
CA GLU A 83 -2.42 -10.89 6.78
C GLU A 83 -2.10 -9.51 7.37
N SER A 84 -1.71 -9.43 8.65
CA SER A 84 -1.29 -8.19 9.29
C SER A 84 -0.02 -7.61 8.66
N ILE A 85 0.92 -8.44 8.21
CA ILE A 85 2.13 -8.00 7.51
C ILE A 85 1.79 -7.55 6.10
N ILE A 86 0.93 -8.30 5.39
CA ILE A 86 0.43 -7.91 4.06
C ILE A 86 -0.23 -6.54 4.11
N LYS A 87 -1.15 -6.34 5.06
CA LYS A 87 -1.85 -5.07 5.29
C LYS A 87 -0.89 -3.94 5.60
N ARG A 88 0.13 -4.20 6.44
CA ARG A 88 1.16 -3.22 6.80
C ARG A 88 2.01 -2.79 5.59
N LYS A 89 2.39 -3.72 4.71
CA LYS A 89 3.07 -3.40 3.45
C LYS A 89 2.21 -2.49 2.57
N TRP A 90 0.93 -2.82 2.41
CA TRP A 90 0.01 -2.02 1.58
C TRP A 90 -0.29 -0.65 2.19
N LEU A 91 -0.33 -0.55 3.51
CA LEU A 91 -0.43 0.73 4.20
C LEU A 91 0.80 1.60 3.91
N PHE A 92 2.01 1.02 4.04
CA PHE A 92 3.26 1.71 3.70
C PHE A 92 3.33 2.14 2.23
N ILE A 93 2.92 1.29 1.30
CA ILE A 93 2.87 1.62 -0.14
C ILE A 93 1.92 2.80 -0.38
N THR A 94 0.71 2.74 0.17
CA THR A 94 -0.34 3.77 -0.03
C THR A 94 0.08 5.11 0.55
N LEU A 95 0.55 5.12 1.80
CA LEU A 95 1.04 6.33 2.46
C LEU A 95 2.32 6.86 1.80
N GLY A 96 3.19 5.98 1.31
CA GLY A 96 4.37 6.39 0.57
C GLY A 96 4.02 7.08 -0.75
N TRP A 97 3.02 6.57 -1.48
CA TRP A 97 2.57 7.18 -2.73
C TRP A 97 1.93 8.54 -2.47
N LEU A 98 1.09 8.65 -1.44
CA LEU A 98 0.50 9.92 -1.01
C LEU A 98 1.57 10.94 -0.63
N TRP A 99 2.64 10.51 0.05
CA TRP A 99 3.72 11.41 0.44
C TRP A 99 4.42 12.00 -0.78
N ASP A 100 4.78 11.15 -1.74
CA ASP A 100 5.49 11.59 -2.95
C ASP A 100 4.61 12.49 -3.85
N ASN A 101 3.28 12.38 -3.72
CA ASN A 101 2.31 13.18 -4.47
C ASN A 101 1.60 14.25 -3.63
N ARG A 102 2.01 14.48 -2.38
CA ARG A 102 1.28 15.33 -1.42
C ARG A 102 1.01 16.74 -1.92
N SER A 103 1.93 17.32 -2.71
CA SER A 103 1.76 18.66 -3.29
C SER A 103 0.62 18.77 -4.30
N SER A 104 0.12 17.63 -4.81
CA SER A 104 -1.00 17.56 -5.75
C SER A 104 -2.36 17.53 -5.06
N PHE A 105 -2.39 17.41 -3.73
CA PHE A 105 -3.61 17.40 -2.93
C PHE A 105 -3.78 18.72 -2.19
N SER A 106 -5.01 19.23 -2.13
CA SER A 106 -5.32 20.43 -1.34
C SER A 106 -5.14 20.19 0.15
N GLU A 107 -5.48 18.99 0.63
CA GLU A 107 -5.45 18.59 2.04
C GLU A 107 -4.77 17.21 2.21
N PRO A 108 -3.44 17.13 2.15
CA PRO A 108 -2.73 15.84 2.20
C PRO A 108 -3.04 15.01 3.44
N LEU A 109 -3.11 15.65 4.61
CA LEU A 109 -3.48 14.97 5.86
C LEU A 109 -4.95 14.52 5.88
N GLY A 110 -5.83 15.16 5.10
CA GLY A 110 -7.19 14.66 4.90
C GLY A 110 -7.21 13.35 4.12
N GLU A 111 -6.33 13.19 3.14
CA GLU A 111 -6.20 11.91 2.42
C GLU A 111 -5.60 10.81 3.28
N VAL A 112 -4.70 11.17 4.20
CA VAL A 112 -4.19 10.23 5.20
C VAL A 112 -5.30 9.76 6.15
N GLU A 113 -6.25 10.63 6.51
CA GLU A 113 -7.44 10.25 7.30
C GLU A 113 -8.37 9.28 6.54
N ASN A 114 -8.51 9.46 5.23
CA ASN A 114 -9.25 8.53 4.38
C ASN A 114 -8.60 7.15 4.38
N VAL A 115 -7.26 7.09 4.23
CA VAL A 115 -6.50 5.83 4.34
C VAL A 115 -6.65 5.20 5.72
N TYR A 116 -6.60 6.00 6.78
CA TYR A 116 -6.78 5.53 8.16
C TYR A 116 -8.13 4.82 8.34
N SER A 117 -9.21 5.40 7.80
CA SER A 117 -10.54 4.78 7.83
C SER A 117 -10.63 3.54 6.93
N ASP A 118 -10.14 3.62 5.68
CA ASP A 118 -10.20 2.52 4.71
C ASP A 118 -9.38 1.29 5.18
N PHE A 119 -8.31 1.49 5.96
CA PHE A 119 -7.52 0.43 6.59
C PHE A 119 -8.03 0.03 7.98
N GLY A 120 -9.18 0.53 8.43
CA GLY A 120 -9.80 0.09 9.69
C GLY A 120 -9.09 0.60 10.94
N TYR A 121 -8.66 1.86 10.93
CA TYR A 121 -8.10 2.59 12.07
C TYR A 121 -6.83 1.96 12.68
N PRO A 122 -5.76 1.73 11.89
CA PRO A 122 -4.51 1.18 12.39
C PRO A 122 -3.79 2.12 13.38
N VAL A 123 -3.53 1.63 14.61
CA VAL A 123 -2.94 2.39 15.72
C VAL A 123 -1.62 3.06 15.34
N GLU A 124 -0.82 2.45 14.47
CA GLU A 124 0.45 3.00 14.00
C GLU A 124 0.32 4.34 13.25
N MET A 125 -0.88 4.70 12.76
CA MET A 125 -1.14 5.97 12.11
C MET A 125 -1.55 7.08 13.07
N GLU A 126 -2.06 6.78 14.27
CA GLU A 126 -2.72 7.74 15.17
C GLU A 126 -1.90 9.01 15.41
N SER A 127 -0.57 8.87 15.48
CA SER A 127 0.36 9.99 15.70
C SER A 127 0.33 11.09 14.62
N PHE A 128 -0.25 10.82 13.45
CA PHE A 128 -0.37 11.77 12.33
C PHE A 128 -1.80 11.91 11.79
N ILE A 129 -2.81 11.57 12.60
CA ILE A 129 -4.24 11.80 12.31
C ILE A 129 -4.72 13.08 12.99
N LYS A 130 -5.29 14.06 12.26
CA LYS A 130 -5.53 15.42 12.79
C LYS A 130 -6.50 15.43 13.96
N TYR A 131 -7.50 14.56 13.95
CA TYR A 131 -8.51 14.49 15.00
C TYR A 131 -8.12 13.59 16.19
N MET A 132 -6.99 12.88 16.11
CA MET A 132 -6.55 12.03 17.22
C MET A 132 -5.78 12.84 18.27
N PRO A 133 -6.12 12.69 19.56
CA PRO A 133 -5.35 13.32 20.61
C PRO A 133 -3.92 12.74 20.64
N PRO A 134 -2.87 13.56 20.81
CA PRO A 134 -1.52 13.07 20.94
C PRO A 134 -1.35 12.14 22.15
N SER A 135 -0.66 11.01 21.97
CA SER A 135 -0.37 10.03 23.01
C SER A 135 1.03 10.19 23.63
N ASP A 136 1.81 11.16 23.15
CA ASP A 136 3.20 11.44 23.54
C ASP A 136 3.36 12.61 24.51
N GLY A 137 2.25 13.10 25.08
CA GLY A 137 2.22 14.23 26.00
C GLY A 137 2.32 15.60 25.33
N TYR A 138 2.28 15.67 23.99
CA TYR A 138 2.16 16.93 23.26
C TYR A 138 0.78 17.56 23.49
N ASP A 139 0.74 18.87 23.80
CA ASP A 139 -0.49 19.65 23.98
C ASP A 139 -0.72 20.55 22.77
N PRO A 140 -1.65 20.23 21.85
CA PRO A 140 -1.89 21.04 20.65
C PRO A 140 -2.37 22.47 20.95
N SER A 141 -2.91 22.73 22.15
CA SER A 141 -3.54 24.01 22.50
C SER A 141 -2.55 25.15 22.76
N ILE A 142 -1.29 24.82 23.04
CA ILE A 142 -0.21 25.80 23.26
C ILE A 142 0.60 26.09 21.99
N HIS A 143 0.22 25.49 20.86
CA HIS A 143 0.87 25.61 19.56
C HIS A 143 -0.04 26.25 18.52
N THR A 144 0.57 26.88 17.53
CA THR A 144 -0.13 27.41 16.36
C THR A 144 -0.68 26.28 15.49
N TYR A 145 -1.61 26.61 14.59
CA TYR A 145 -2.14 25.65 13.64
C TYR A 145 -1.02 25.09 12.74
N GLU A 146 -0.12 25.95 12.28
CA GLU A 146 0.99 25.59 11.40
C GLU A 146 1.98 24.64 12.08
N GLU A 147 2.35 24.89 13.35
CA GLU A 147 3.21 23.99 14.13
C GLU A 147 2.57 22.61 14.34
N ASN A 148 1.25 22.59 14.61
CA ASN A 148 0.50 21.35 14.74
C ASN A 148 0.51 20.54 13.44
N ILE A 149 0.28 21.20 12.29
CA ILE A 149 0.33 20.55 10.97
C ILE A 149 1.74 20.05 10.65
N GLU A 150 2.78 20.86 10.88
CA GLU A 150 4.17 20.47 10.65
C GLU A 150 4.54 19.23 11.47
N ARG A 151 4.10 19.16 12.73
CA ARG A 151 4.30 17.98 13.58
C ARG A 151 3.67 16.73 12.98
N LEU A 152 2.41 16.80 12.53
CA LEU A 152 1.73 15.65 11.91
C LEU A 152 2.45 15.20 10.63
N MET A 153 2.90 16.15 9.81
CA MET A 153 3.70 15.86 8.62
C MET A 153 5.03 15.17 8.96
N CYS A 154 5.71 15.62 10.03
CA CYS A 154 6.94 14.99 10.52
C CYS A 154 6.68 13.56 11.02
N ASN A 155 5.59 13.33 11.73
CA ASN A 155 5.22 12.01 12.22
C ASN A 155 4.90 11.04 11.07
N TRP A 156 4.22 11.52 10.03
CA TRP A 156 3.99 10.75 8.81
C TRP A 156 5.31 10.41 8.09
N GLU A 157 6.21 11.37 7.93
CA GLU A 157 7.53 11.11 7.33
C GLU A 157 8.33 10.09 8.16
N PHE A 158 8.29 10.22 9.49
CA PHE A 158 8.95 9.31 10.41
C PHE A 158 8.42 7.88 10.28
N TYR A 159 7.10 7.71 10.20
CA TYR A 159 6.47 6.44 9.91
C TYR A 159 7.03 5.83 8.61
N LEU A 160 7.07 6.60 7.52
CA LEU A 160 7.59 6.11 6.23
C LEU A 160 9.07 5.72 6.30
N LYS A 161 9.90 6.48 7.02
CA LYS A 161 11.31 6.15 7.25
C LYS A 161 11.47 4.84 8.03
N LYS A 162 10.66 4.64 9.07
CA LYS A 162 10.65 3.42 9.89
C LYS A 162 10.23 2.20 9.07
N GLU A 163 9.13 2.28 8.33
CA GLU A 163 8.63 1.18 7.49
C GLU A 163 9.58 0.86 6.34
N SER A 164 10.20 1.89 5.74
CA SER A 164 11.24 1.69 4.72
C SER A 164 12.44 0.92 5.26
N ALA A 165 12.82 1.05 6.53
CA ALA A 165 13.93 0.28 7.09
C ALA A 165 13.60 -1.23 7.22
N ILE A 166 12.32 -1.58 7.18
CA ILE A 166 11.83 -2.96 7.35
C ILE A 166 11.56 -3.60 5.99
N PHE A 167 10.94 -2.86 5.06
CA PHE A 167 10.38 -3.43 3.82
C PHE A 167 11.13 -3.09 2.55
N LYS A 168 12.11 -2.18 2.58
CA LYS A 168 12.82 -1.76 1.37
C LYS A 168 13.59 -2.94 0.77
N CYS A 169 13.45 -3.09 -0.55
CA CYS A 169 14.14 -4.08 -1.37
C CYS A 169 15.64 -3.83 -1.42
#